data_AF-A0A1Z4IIZ5-F1
#
_entry.id   AF-A0A1Z4IIZ5-F1
#
_cell.length_a   1.000
_cell.length_b   1.000
_cell.length_c   1.000
_cell.angle_alpha   90.00
_cell.angle_beta   90.00
_cell.angle_gamma   90.00
#
_symmetry.space_group_name_H-M   'P 1'
#
loop_
_entity.id
_entity.type
_entity.pdbx_description
1 polymer ?
#
loop_
_entity_poly.entity_id
_entity_poly.type
_entity_poly.pdbx_seq_one_letter_code
_entity_poly.pdbx_strand_id
1 'polypeptide(L)' 'MTNIHKLGITDTEYAKLLAQGYDPNLEHQLIELGESSGQARKLARLVGLTQDKAPETDEEWEEFMAVWGD' A
#
# COMPACT_ATOMS: atom_id res chain seq x y z
N MET A 1 16.61 10.77 -0.43
CA MET A 1 16.14 11.17 0.91
C MET A 1 14.90 10.35 1.19
N THR A 2 14.91 9.52 2.23
CA THR A 2 13.73 8.76 2.66
C THR A 2 12.85 9.73 3.43
N ASN A 3 11.80 10.26 2.78
CA ASN A 3 10.85 11.12 3.47
C ASN A 3 10.00 10.22 4.38
N ILE A 4 10.19 10.36 5.69
CA ILE A 4 9.42 9.61 6.69
C ILE A 4 8.12 10.40 6.92
N HIS A 5 7.03 9.89 6.38
CA HIS A 5 5.70 10.48 6.55
C HIS A 5 5.04 9.98 7.84
N LYS A 6 4.36 10.86 8.57
CA LYS A 6 3.59 10.46 9.78
C LYS A 6 2.27 9.82 9.36
N LEU A 7 2.34 8.55 8.95
CA LEU A 7 1.18 7.79 8.47
C LEU A 7 0.38 7.10 9.60
N GLY A 8 0.80 7.25 10.85
CA GLY A 8 0.10 6.63 11.99
C GLY A 8 0.14 5.10 11.99
N ILE A 9 1.21 4.53 11.43
CA ILE A 9 1.49 3.08 11.40
C ILE A 9 2.65 2.77 12.34
N THR A 10 2.62 1.56 12.91
CA THR A 10 3.73 1.07 13.72
C THR A 10 4.91 0.67 12.82
N ASP A 11 6.13 0.68 13.38
CA ASP A 11 7.33 0.27 12.64
C ASP A 11 7.23 -1.17 12.11
N THR A 12 6.56 -2.06 12.87
CA THR A 12 6.30 -3.45 12.47
C THR A 12 5.38 -3.54 11.27
N GLU A 13 4.27 -2.79 11.27
CA GLU A 13 3.34 -2.73 10.14
C GLU A 13 4.02 -2.11 8.92
N TYR A 14 4.79 -1.05 9.12
CA TYR A 14 5.55 -0.39 8.06
C TYR A 14 6.52 -1.35 7.38
N ALA A 15 7.29 -2.12 8.15
CA ALA A 15 8.21 -3.13 7.61
C ALA A 15 7.48 -4.23 6.84
N LYS A 16 6.31 -4.68 7.33
CA LYS A 16 5.48 -5.68 6.64
C LYS A 16 4.95 -5.14 5.31
N LEU A 17 4.46 -3.90 5.29
CA LEU A 17 3.96 -3.26 4.09
C LEU A 17 5.08 -3.08 3.05
N LEU A 18 6.25 -2.59 3.46
CA LEU A 18 7.40 -2.46 2.57
C LEU A 18 7.81 -3.78 1.92
N ALA A 19 7.74 -4.90 2.66
CA ALA A 19 8.01 -6.22 2.11
C ALA A 19 6.99 -6.67 1.04
N GLN A 20 5.79 -6.06 1.03
CA GLN A 20 4.73 -6.29 0.04
C GLN A 20 4.74 -5.26 -1.11
N GLY A 21 5.81 -4.49 -1.27
CA GLY A 21 5.95 -3.50 -2.35
C GLY A 21 5.23 -2.17 -2.09
N TYR A 22 4.74 -1.93 -0.88
CA TYR A 22 4.09 -0.67 -0.52
C TYR A 22 5.03 0.54 -0.66
N ASP A 23 4.55 1.62 -1.30
CA ASP A 23 5.25 2.89 -1.40
C ASP A 23 4.63 3.97 -0.47
N PRO A 24 5.33 4.38 0.60
CA PRO A 24 4.85 5.44 1.50
C PRO A 24 4.79 6.82 0.87
N ASN A 25 5.57 7.09 -0.18
CA ASN A 25 5.45 8.35 -0.91
C ASN A 25 4.16 8.37 -1.73
N LEU A 26 3.74 7.24 -2.27
CA LEU A 26 2.47 7.13 -2.98
C LEU A 26 1.28 7.34 -2.02
N GLU A 27 1.30 6.74 -0.81
CA GLU A 27 0.26 7.04 0.21
C GLU A 27 0.20 8.55 0.50
N HIS A 28 1.35 9.20 0.68
CA HIS A 28 1.40 10.64 0.93
C HIS A 28 0.85 11.47 -0.23
N GLN A 29 1.23 11.16 -1.47
CA GLN A 29 0.74 11.86 -2.66
C GLN A 29 -0.78 11.72 -2.81
N LEU A 30 -1.33 10.55 -2.51
CA LEU A 30 -2.78 10.33 -2.54
C LEU A 30 -3.50 11.16 -1.48
N ILE A 31 -2.93 11.26 -0.28
CA ILE A 31 -3.44 12.15 0.79
C ILE A 31 -3.41 13.62 0.32
N GLU A 32 -2.32 14.06 -0.31
CA GLU A 32 -2.21 15.42 -0.86
C GLU A 32 -3.23 15.71 -1.97
N LEU A 33 -3.62 14.67 -2.74
CA LEU A 33 -4.68 14.74 -3.75
C LEU A 33 -6.09 14.75 -3.16
N GLY A 34 -6.23 14.58 -1.84
CA GLY A 34 -7.49 14.65 -1.12
C GLY A 34 -8.10 13.29 -0.74
N GLU A 35 -7.37 12.19 -0.95
CA GLU A 35 -7.81 10.88 -0.44
C GLU A 35 -7.73 10.82 1.09
N SER A 36 -8.61 10.03 1.70
CA SER A 36 -8.47 9.72 3.12
C SER A 36 -7.22 8.86 3.35
N SER A 37 -6.55 8.99 4.50
CA SER A 37 -5.36 8.17 4.80
C SER A 37 -5.60 6.66 4.69
N GLY A 38 -6.80 6.18 5.06
CA GLY A 38 -7.17 4.77 4.88
C GLY A 38 -7.23 4.36 3.41
N GLN A 39 -7.86 5.18 2.57
CA GLN A 39 -8.00 4.91 1.14
C GLN A 39 -6.67 5.06 0.39
N ALA A 40 -5.89 6.08 0.73
CA ALA A 40 -4.54 6.29 0.22
C ALA A 40 -3.62 5.08 0.52
N ARG A 41 -3.68 4.55 1.74
CA ARG A 41 -2.94 3.35 2.13
C ARG A 41 -3.34 2.14 1.32
N LYS A 42 -4.64 1.93 1.18
CA LYS A 42 -5.21 0.81 0.41
C LYS A 42 -4.74 0.86 -1.04
N LEU A 43 -4.84 2.02 -1.68
CA LEU A 43 -4.36 2.23 -3.06
C LEU A 43 -2.85 2.01 -3.18
N ALA A 44 -2.05 2.56 -2.27
CA ALA A 44 -0.60 2.37 -2.27
C ALA A 44 -0.20 0.89 -2.12
N ARG A 45 -0.94 0.12 -1.31
CA ARG A 45 -0.76 -1.33 -1.18
C ARG A 45 -1.15 -2.09 -2.46
N LEU A 46 -2.28 -1.75 -3.07
CA LEU A 46 -2.73 -2.37 -4.32
C LEU A 46 -1.76 -2.12 -5.47
N VAL A 47 -1.22 -0.91 -5.57
CA VAL A 47 -0.17 -0.59 -6.53
C VAL A 47 1.07 -1.42 -6.23
N GLY A 48 1.52 -1.51 -4.98
CA GLY A 48 2.65 -2.36 -4.60
C GLY A 48 2.50 -3.83 -5.00
N LEU A 49 1.31 -4.40 -4.81
CA LEU A 49 0.99 -5.79 -5.18
C LEU A 49 0.95 -6.01 -6.70
N THR A 50 0.73 -4.97 -7.50
CA THR A 50 0.50 -5.09 -8.96
C THR A 50 1.54 -4.36 -9.82
N GLN A 51 2.52 -3.70 -9.18
CA GLN A 51 3.49 -2.83 -9.84
C GLN A 51 4.41 -3.61 -10.80
N ASP A 52 4.86 -4.80 -10.39
CA ASP A 52 5.80 -5.61 -11.18
C ASP A 52 5.07 -6.55 -12.15
N LYS A 53 3.95 -7.13 -11.71
CA LYS A 53 3.09 -7.99 -12.51
C LYS A 53 1.66 -7.96 -11.98
N ALA A 54 0.70 -8.25 -12.86
CA ALA A 54 -0.65 -8.55 -12.41
C ALA A 54 -0.63 -9.85 -11.56
N PRO A 55 -1.59 -10.03 -10.64
CA PRO A 55 -1.74 -11.29 -9.92
C PRO A 55 -1.99 -12.43 -10.92
N GLU A 56 -1.21 -13.50 -10.83
CA GLU A 56 -1.28 -14.65 -11.74
C GLU A 56 -1.77 -15.92 -11.03
N THR A 57 -1.56 -16.02 -9.71
CA THR A 57 -1.99 -17.16 -8.90
C THR A 57 -3.23 -16.83 -8.07
N ASP A 58 -3.99 -17.85 -7.69
CA ASP A 58 -5.14 -17.69 -6.80
C ASP A 58 -4.73 -17.03 -5.47
N GLU A 59 -3.54 -17.36 -4.95
CA GLU A 59 -2.97 -16.77 -3.72
C GLU A 59 -2.70 -15.26 -3.88
N GLU A 60 -2.09 -14.85 -5.01
CA GLU A 60 -1.85 -13.42 -5.31
C GLU A 60 -3.18 -12.67 -5.49
N TRP A 61 -4.19 -13.31 -6.08
CA TRP A 61 -5.54 -12.75 -6.20
C TRP A 61 -6.25 -12.65 -4.86
N GLU A 62 -6.11 -13.63 -3.97
CA GLU A 62 -6.65 -13.58 -2.61
C GLU A 62 -6.04 -12.42 -1.82
N GLU A 63 -4.72 -12.20 -1.92
CA GLU A 63 -4.05 -11.06 -1.28
C GLU A 63 -4.55 -9.73 -1.84
N PHE A 64 -4.69 -9.61 -3.16
CA PHE A 64 -5.26 -8.42 -3.79
C PHE A 64 -6.68 -8.14 -3.32
N MET A 65 -7.54 -9.17 -3.31
CA MET A 65 -8.94 -9.05 -2.91
C MET A 65 -9.09 -8.77 -1.41
N ALA A 66 -8.20 -9.29 -0.57
CA ALA A 66 -8.16 -8.97 0.86
C ALA A 66 -7.86 -7.50 1.09
N VAL A 67 -6.99 -6.88 0.28
CA VAL A 67 -6.74 -5.43 0.35
C VAL A 67 -7.89 -4.65 -0.28
N TRP A 68 -8.48 -5.12 -1.38
CA TRP A 68 -9.57 -4.44 -2.09
C TRP A 68 -10.91 -4.47 -1.33
N GLY A 69 -11.19 -5.52 -0.55
CA GLY A 69 -12.47 -5.73 0.13
C GLY A 69 -12.65 -5.02 1.47
N ASP A 70 -11.57 -4.52 2.07
CA ASP A 70 -11.53 -3.86 3.39
C ASP A 70 -11.67 -2.34 3.29
#